data_AF-A0A7C6IPU3-F1
#
_entry.id   AF-A0A7C6IPU3-F1
#
_cell.length_a   1.000
_cell.length_b   1.000
_cell.length_c   1.000
_cell.angle_alpha   90.00
_cell.angle_beta   90.00
_cell.angle_gamma   90.00
#
_symmetry.space_group_name_H-M   'P 1'
#
loop_
_entity.id
_entity.type
_entity.pdbx_description
1 polymer ?
#
loop_
_entity_poly.entity_id
_entity_poly.type
_entity_poly.pdbx_seq_one_letter_code
_entity_poly.pdbx_strand_id
1 'polypeptide(L)'
;MDRIGIIDLGSNSIRLVIVDIKANRAHHQIENLKETVRLRSRTGSEGSLTKEGMDYAVETISLFVKFCMARQVKKIIAVATAAVRRAPNRYELIERIERETGVKTKILSGEEEAHLGYLGLINNVTETSGTMADLGGGSLKLVGFRDRLNRNSVTLDFGAVSLMERFDLANRPSAYNLRALDAFLEETFAQIPWIHDYPNVIGVGGTFRSLARVYRNHVNYLPDITDGIVIPTDVVGEIYERISKLDLEQRKQVAGLERARADLSVTGIGIIYKLLQVTSSAELQVSVSSIRQGVFYEHIHPKDPIVFNVLTHHTNNLIDYHNLDENHLRRVSNLAVTLFDQLQPLHGLGSFERRVLLIASLMHELGVVISVESIEKHTLYTILNSPISGLNHRERILAAYLAASHEQLFLINFRDYVTRGPVSLDDMQNIKKLAPLIQIAHSLDRSRSGVVTHLQSNLSDNTCEIKVFGNQSRDLEIRDASRRAEFFEQEYGRKLSIVKG
;
A
#
# COMPACT_ATOMS: atom_id res chain seq x y z
N MET A 1 7.05 25.38 0.25
CA MET A 1 6.54 24.07 -0.18
C MET A 1 7.10 23.82 -1.57
N ASP A 2 7.81 22.72 -1.74
CA ASP A 2 8.39 22.32 -3.02
C ASP A 2 7.51 21.28 -3.69
N ARG A 3 7.62 21.19 -5.02
CA ARG A 3 6.88 20.25 -5.86
C ARG A 3 7.81 19.59 -6.84
N ILE A 4 7.71 18.27 -6.94
CA ILE A 4 8.42 17.49 -7.94
C ILE A 4 7.42 16.74 -8.83
N GLY A 5 7.74 16.67 -10.11
CA GLY A 5 7.05 15.83 -11.09
C GLY A 5 7.91 14.63 -11.43
N ILE A 6 7.36 13.42 -11.39
CA ILE A 6 8.06 12.21 -11.80
C ILE A 6 7.34 11.61 -13.00
N ILE A 7 8.04 11.57 -14.14
CA ILE A 7 7.54 11.01 -15.39
C ILE A 7 8.18 9.63 -15.62
N ASP A 8 7.35 8.62 -15.84
CA ASP A 8 7.74 7.25 -16.16
C ASP A 8 7.26 6.91 -17.57
N LEU A 9 8.20 6.79 -18.51
CA LEU A 9 7.96 6.33 -19.88
C LEU A 9 8.04 4.80 -19.93
N GLY A 10 6.87 4.17 -19.72
CA GLY A 10 6.68 2.74 -19.78
C GLY A 10 6.39 2.20 -21.19
N SER A 11 6.53 0.89 -21.39
CA SER A 11 6.20 0.23 -22.67
C SER A 11 4.74 0.36 -23.11
N ASN A 12 3.82 0.42 -22.13
CA ASN A 12 2.38 0.49 -22.40
C ASN A 12 1.79 1.89 -22.15
N SER A 13 2.34 2.63 -21.20
CA SER A 13 1.80 3.91 -20.75
C SER A 13 2.90 4.83 -20.27
N ILE A 14 2.74 6.13 -20.52
CA ILE A 14 3.54 7.18 -19.87
C ILE A 14 2.72 7.69 -18.67
N ARG A 15 3.38 7.89 -17.52
CA ARG A 15 2.70 8.34 -16.30
C ARG A 15 3.41 9.53 -15.69
N LEU A 16 2.64 10.43 -15.09
CA LEU A 16 3.13 11.55 -14.28
C LEU A 16 2.54 11.41 -12.88
N VAL A 17 3.40 11.50 -11.86
CA VAL A 17 2.95 11.83 -10.51
C VAL A 17 3.52 13.18 -10.11
N ILE A 18 2.74 13.98 -9.39
CA ILE A 18 3.22 15.22 -8.78
C ILE A 18 3.12 15.06 -7.27
N VAL A 19 4.24 15.32 -6.60
CA VAL A 19 4.37 15.17 -5.16
C VAL A 19 4.71 16.51 -4.54
N ASP A 20 3.87 16.91 -3.61
CA ASP A 20 4.06 18.02 -2.70
C ASP A 20 5.07 17.63 -1.62
N ILE A 21 6.03 18.49 -1.30
CA ILE A 21 7.09 18.26 -0.32
C ILE A 21 7.25 19.50 0.58
N LYS A 22 7.09 19.32 1.89
CA LYS A 22 7.31 20.34 2.92
C LYS A 22 8.79 20.42 3.31
N ALA A 23 9.16 21.47 4.04
CA ALA A 23 10.54 21.68 4.51
C ALA A 23 11.04 20.54 5.43
N ASN A 24 10.15 19.94 6.22
CA ASN A 24 10.42 18.76 7.04
C ASN A 24 10.36 17.43 6.26
N ARG A 25 10.29 17.48 4.91
CA ARG A 25 10.15 16.33 3.99
C ARG A 25 8.82 15.57 4.05
N ALA A 26 7.86 16.03 4.84
CA ALA A 26 6.51 15.52 4.76
C ALA A 26 5.94 15.78 3.37
N HIS A 27 5.25 14.79 2.80
CA HIS A 27 4.94 14.76 1.38
C HIS A 27 3.59 14.11 1.09
N HIS A 28 3.02 14.47 -0.06
CA HIS A 28 1.75 13.93 -0.51
C HIS A 28 1.67 13.96 -2.03
N GLN A 29 1.16 12.87 -2.61
CA GLN A 29 0.93 12.81 -4.04
C GLN A 29 -0.36 13.56 -4.38
N ILE A 30 -0.24 14.73 -5.01
CA ILE A 30 -1.39 15.55 -5.41
C ILE A 30 -1.91 15.23 -6.81
N GLU A 31 -1.12 14.56 -7.64
CA GLU A 31 -1.53 14.19 -9.01
C GLU A 31 -1.04 12.79 -9.40
N ASN A 32 -1.86 12.07 -10.18
CA ASN A 32 -1.49 10.80 -10.79
C ASN A 32 -2.16 10.67 -12.16
N LEU A 33 -1.42 11.04 -13.21
CA LEU A 33 -1.87 10.95 -14.60
C LEU A 33 -1.27 9.73 -15.28
N LYS A 34 -2.06 9.13 -16.16
CA LYS A 34 -1.65 8.00 -16.97
C LYS A 34 -2.15 8.21 -18.37
N GLU A 35 -1.25 8.16 -19.35
CA GLU A 35 -1.62 8.05 -20.74
C GLU A 35 -1.16 6.76 -21.40
N THR A 36 -2.05 6.17 -22.19
CA THR A 36 -1.81 4.87 -22.83
C THR A 36 -1.25 5.06 -24.23
N VAL A 37 0.07 4.99 -24.35
CA VAL A 37 0.82 5.24 -25.60
C VAL A 37 1.12 3.96 -26.38
N ARG A 38 1.23 2.82 -25.69
CA ARG A 38 1.59 1.50 -26.27
C ARG A 38 2.82 1.54 -27.19
N LEU A 39 3.93 2.11 -26.72
CA LEU A 39 5.19 2.18 -27.47
C LEU A 39 5.61 0.83 -28.04
N ARG A 40 5.37 -0.28 -27.32
CA ARG A 40 5.72 -1.63 -27.81
C ARG A 40 4.90 -2.08 -29.03
N SER A 41 3.61 -1.75 -29.13
CA SER A 41 2.81 -2.12 -30.32
C SER A 41 3.06 -1.17 -31.50
N ARG A 42 3.87 -0.13 -31.29
CA ARG A 42 4.29 0.86 -32.27
C ARG A 42 5.80 0.75 -32.53
N THR A 43 6.28 -0.48 -32.67
CA THR A 43 7.64 -0.79 -33.14
C THR A 43 7.58 -1.35 -34.56
N GLY A 44 8.44 -0.85 -35.45
CA GLY A 44 8.60 -1.39 -36.81
C GLY A 44 9.24 -2.78 -36.83
N SER A 45 9.49 -3.30 -38.03
CA SER A 45 10.00 -4.66 -38.27
C SER A 45 11.32 -5.01 -37.57
N GLU A 46 12.11 -4.00 -37.19
CA GLU A 46 13.41 -4.17 -36.51
C GLU A 46 13.38 -3.75 -35.03
N GLY A 47 12.20 -3.52 -34.45
CA GLY A 47 12.07 -3.05 -33.06
C GLY A 47 12.28 -1.54 -32.88
N SER A 48 12.49 -0.79 -33.96
CA SER A 48 12.56 0.68 -33.96
C SER A 48 11.22 1.32 -33.63
N LEU A 49 11.23 2.39 -32.85
CA LEU A 49 10.02 3.17 -32.53
C LEU A 49 9.50 3.83 -33.81
N THR A 50 8.20 3.69 -34.09
CA THR A 50 7.59 4.38 -35.22
C THR A 50 7.54 5.88 -34.98
N LYS A 51 7.52 6.66 -36.06
CA LYS A 51 7.34 8.12 -35.99
C LYS A 51 6.08 8.50 -35.21
N GLU A 52 4.95 7.84 -35.48
CA GLU A 52 3.69 8.04 -34.76
C GLU A 52 3.84 7.75 -33.25
N GLY A 53 4.56 6.68 -32.89
CA GLY A 53 4.84 6.35 -31.49
C GLY A 53 5.66 7.42 -30.78
N MET A 54 6.69 7.95 -31.46
CA MET A 54 7.51 9.04 -30.93
C MET A 54 6.75 10.36 -30.82
N ASP A 55 6.00 10.73 -31.86
CA ASP A 55 5.19 11.95 -31.89
C ASP A 55 4.19 11.95 -30.72
N TYR A 56 3.48 10.85 -30.53
CA TYR A 56 2.51 10.71 -29.43
C TYR A 56 3.16 10.73 -28.05
N ALA A 57 4.36 10.14 -27.90
CA ALA A 57 5.10 10.18 -26.64
C ALA A 57 5.57 11.61 -26.30
N VAL A 58 6.09 12.35 -27.28
CA VAL A 58 6.52 13.74 -27.11
C VAL A 58 5.32 14.64 -26.79
N GLU A 59 4.19 14.47 -27.49
CA GLU A 59 2.96 15.20 -27.20
C GLU A 59 2.46 14.94 -25.77
N THR A 60 2.46 13.68 -25.34
CA THR A 60 2.07 13.28 -23.98
C THR A 60 2.98 13.93 -22.93
N ILE A 61 4.30 13.92 -23.14
CA ILE A 61 5.25 14.54 -22.20
C ILE A 61 5.10 16.05 -22.20
N SER A 62 4.88 16.67 -23.36
CA SER A 62 4.59 18.11 -23.45
C SER A 62 3.35 18.49 -22.64
N LEU A 63 2.27 17.68 -22.71
CA LEU A 63 1.08 17.86 -21.87
C LEU A 63 1.41 17.71 -20.38
N PHE A 64 2.21 16.70 -20.00
CA PHE A 64 2.64 16.51 -18.62
C PHE A 64 3.51 17.66 -18.08
N VAL A 65 4.36 18.25 -18.93
CA VAL A 65 5.10 19.47 -18.59
C VAL A 65 4.15 20.64 -18.35
N LYS A 66 3.11 20.82 -19.18
CA LYS A 66 2.09 21.85 -18.94
C LYS A 66 1.38 21.64 -17.60
N PHE A 67 1.04 20.40 -17.23
CA PHE A 67 0.48 20.10 -15.90
C PHE A 67 1.45 20.44 -14.76
N CYS A 68 2.74 20.13 -14.93
CA CYS A 68 3.79 20.49 -13.98
C CYS A 68 3.93 22.01 -13.83
N MET A 69 3.94 22.76 -14.93
CA MET A 69 4.02 24.23 -14.92
C MET A 69 2.81 24.85 -14.23
N ALA A 70 1.59 24.39 -14.56
CA ALA A 70 0.36 24.86 -13.94
C ALA A 70 0.34 24.64 -12.41
N ARG A 71 1.04 23.61 -11.94
CA ARG A 71 1.22 23.30 -10.51
C ARG A 71 2.53 23.84 -9.93
N GLN A 72 3.27 24.69 -10.64
CA GLN A 72 4.52 25.27 -10.14
C GLN A 72 5.55 24.22 -9.67
N VAL A 73 5.60 23.08 -10.37
CA VAL A 73 6.61 22.04 -10.14
C VAL A 73 7.99 22.60 -10.47
N LYS A 74 8.92 22.55 -9.50
CA LYS A 74 10.27 23.10 -9.64
C LYS A 74 11.24 22.14 -10.32
N LYS A 75 10.96 20.84 -10.21
CA LYS A 75 11.85 19.78 -10.71
C LYS A 75 11.02 18.67 -11.35
N ILE A 76 11.37 18.31 -12.57
CA ILE A 76 10.82 17.16 -13.28
C ILE A 76 11.92 16.11 -13.39
N ILE A 77 11.63 14.89 -12.96
CA ILE A 77 12.50 13.71 -13.08
C ILE A 77 11.83 12.77 -14.06
N ALA A 78 12.43 12.55 -15.22
CA ALA A 78 11.89 11.65 -16.24
C ALA A 78 12.78 10.42 -16.43
N VAL A 79 12.16 9.25 -16.42
CA VAL A 79 12.83 7.96 -16.65
C VAL A 79 12.14 7.19 -17.78
N ALA A 80 12.91 6.42 -18.55
CA ALA A 80 12.42 5.57 -19.61
C ALA A 80 12.89 4.12 -19.42
N THR A 81 11.98 3.17 -19.67
CA THR A 81 12.16 1.75 -19.33
C THR A 81 12.34 0.87 -20.59
N ALA A 82 12.05 -0.42 -20.47
CA ALA A 82 12.37 -1.48 -21.43
C ALA A 82 12.03 -1.18 -22.90
N ALA A 83 10.88 -0.59 -23.22
CA ALA A 83 10.53 -0.33 -24.63
C ALA A 83 11.46 0.69 -25.28
N VAL A 84 11.79 1.78 -24.58
CA VAL A 84 12.73 2.79 -25.09
C VAL A 84 14.15 2.24 -25.03
N ARG A 85 14.54 1.55 -23.95
CA ARG A 85 15.88 0.94 -23.80
C ARG A 85 16.23 0.00 -24.96
N ARG A 86 15.29 -0.82 -25.43
CA ARG A 86 15.51 -1.82 -26.48
C ARG A 86 15.44 -1.25 -27.90
N ALA A 87 14.89 -0.06 -28.10
CA ALA A 87 14.74 0.52 -29.43
C ALA A 87 16.10 0.93 -30.03
N PRO A 88 16.42 0.55 -31.28
CA PRO A 88 17.62 1.00 -31.98
C PRO A 88 17.70 2.54 -32.09
N ASN A 89 16.59 3.20 -32.42
CA ASN A 89 16.47 4.65 -32.56
C ASN A 89 16.06 5.39 -31.27
N ARG A 90 16.31 4.80 -30.08
CA ARG A 90 15.91 5.38 -28.79
C ARG A 90 16.40 6.82 -28.54
N TYR A 91 17.61 7.16 -28.99
CA TYR A 91 18.18 8.49 -28.78
C TYR A 91 17.45 9.56 -29.58
N GLU A 92 16.86 9.21 -30.73
CA GLU A 92 15.99 10.12 -31.49
C GLU A 92 14.81 10.57 -30.62
N LEU A 93 14.14 9.65 -29.93
CA LEU A 93 13.04 9.99 -29.02
C LEU A 93 13.54 10.87 -27.84
N ILE A 94 14.65 10.49 -27.20
CA ILE A 94 15.17 11.24 -26.03
C ILE A 94 15.57 12.66 -26.40
N GLU A 95 16.30 12.85 -27.50
CA GLU A 95 16.71 14.16 -27.99
C GLU A 95 15.50 15.02 -28.38
N ARG A 96 14.48 14.41 -29.01
CA ARG A 96 13.22 15.11 -29.30
C ARG A 96 12.50 15.56 -28.05
N ILE A 97 12.40 14.70 -27.03
CA ILE A 97 11.79 15.07 -25.74
C ILE A 97 12.53 16.25 -25.12
N GLU A 98 13.87 16.20 -25.04
CA GLU A 98 14.65 17.29 -24.45
C GLU A 98 14.50 18.59 -25.25
N ARG A 99 14.59 18.52 -26.59
CA ARG A 99 14.45 19.69 -27.47
C ARG A 99 13.06 20.34 -27.39
N GLU A 100 12.01 19.54 -27.39
CA GLU A 100 10.62 20.03 -27.53
C GLU A 100 9.96 20.33 -26.17
N THR A 101 10.47 19.78 -25.07
CA THR A 101 9.86 19.93 -23.73
C THR A 101 10.83 20.42 -22.65
N GLY A 102 12.13 20.45 -22.91
CA GLY A 102 13.17 20.77 -21.93
C GLY A 102 13.43 19.67 -20.89
N VAL A 103 12.76 18.51 -21.00
CA VAL A 103 12.86 17.42 -20.03
C VAL A 103 13.98 16.46 -20.40
N LYS A 104 15.02 16.41 -19.57
CA LYS A 104 16.05 15.38 -19.65
C LYS A 104 15.48 14.03 -19.17
N THR A 105 15.54 13.03 -20.03
CA THR A 105 14.98 11.70 -19.75
C THR A 105 16.10 10.68 -19.62
N LYS A 106 16.21 10.03 -18.47
CA LYS A 106 17.19 8.96 -18.22
C LYS A 106 16.65 7.62 -18.71
N ILE A 107 17.35 6.97 -19.64
CA ILE A 107 17.06 5.56 -19.99
C ILE A 107 17.62 4.68 -18.87
N LEU A 108 16.75 3.95 -18.19
CA LEU A 108 17.14 3.05 -17.09
C LEU A 108 17.69 1.74 -17.65
N SER A 109 18.75 1.21 -17.06
CA SER A 109 19.15 -0.19 -17.23
C SER A 109 18.08 -1.15 -16.64
N GLY A 110 18.17 -2.44 -16.96
CA GLY A 110 17.27 -3.44 -16.34
C GLY A 110 17.46 -3.52 -14.82
N GLU A 111 18.71 -3.40 -14.36
CA GLU A 111 19.09 -3.40 -12.95
C GLU A 111 18.60 -2.14 -12.23
N GLU A 112 18.73 -0.95 -12.84
CA GLU A 112 18.20 0.30 -12.29
C GLU A 112 16.68 0.26 -12.18
N GLU A 113 15.99 -0.28 -13.18
CA GLU A 113 14.53 -0.47 -13.16
C GLU A 113 14.11 -1.43 -12.03
N ALA A 114 14.82 -2.55 -11.86
CA ALA A 114 14.59 -3.50 -10.77
C ALA A 114 14.88 -2.88 -9.39
N HIS A 115 15.96 -2.11 -9.27
CA HIS A 115 16.33 -1.41 -8.04
C HIS A 115 15.28 -0.36 -7.65
N LEU A 116 14.85 0.49 -8.58
CA LEU A 116 13.80 1.48 -8.33
C LEU A 116 12.45 0.82 -8.02
N GLY A 117 12.13 -0.29 -8.69
CA GLY A 117 10.98 -1.12 -8.34
C GLY A 117 11.05 -1.62 -6.89
N TYR A 118 12.22 -2.12 -6.50
CA TYR A 118 12.50 -2.60 -5.14
C TYR A 118 12.43 -1.48 -4.10
N LEU A 119 13.02 -0.31 -4.36
CA LEU A 119 12.91 0.86 -3.49
C LEU A 119 11.46 1.32 -3.32
N GLY A 120 10.67 1.28 -4.41
CA GLY A 120 9.24 1.56 -4.34
C GLY A 120 8.52 0.59 -3.42
N LEU A 121 8.82 -0.72 -3.54
CA LEU A 121 8.21 -1.76 -2.73
C LEU A 121 8.63 -1.70 -1.26
N ILE A 122 9.94 -1.72 -0.97
CA ILE A 122 10.46 -1.93 0.39
C ILE A 122 10.07 -0.80 1.34
N ASN A 123 9.84 0.41 0.81
CA ASN A 123 9.33 1.56 1.55
C ASN A 123 7.81 1.54 1.79
N ASN A 124 7.12 0.53 1.26
CA ASN A 124 5.67 0.35 1.37
C ASN A 124 5.26 -0.94 2.08
N VAL A 125 6.20 -1.84 2.37
CA VAL A 125 5.92 -3.16 2.96
C VAL A 125 6.73 -3.40 4.23
N THR A 126 6.18 -4.14 5.19
CA THR A 126 6.81 -4.42 6.49
C THR A 126 7.64 -5.69 6.50
N GLU A 127 7.46 -6.51 5.48
CA GLU A 127 8.15 -7.76 5.24
C GLU A 127 9.66 -7.50 5.20
N THR A 128 10.41 -8.27 5.98
CA THR A 128 11.87 -8.15 6.07
C THR A 128 12.58 -9.08 5.09
N SER A 129 11.90 -10.10 4.58
CA SER A 129 12.43 -11.02 3.58
C SER A 129 11.33 -11.52 2.64
N GLY A 130 11.73 -11.86 1.41
CA GLY A 130 10.83 -12.36 0.36
C GLY A 130 11.40 -12.15 -1.03
N THR A 131 10.57 -12.41 -2.03
CA THR A 131 10.84 -12.17 -3.45
C THR A 131 9.89 -11.10 -3.96
N MET A 132 10.42 -9.95 -4.37
CA MET A 132 9.65 -9.02 -5.21
C MET A 132 9.55 -9.59 -6.63
N ALA A 133 8.36 -9.58 -7.21
CA ALA A 133 8.14 -9.90 -8.61
C ALA A 133 7.47 -8.75 -9.35
N ASP A 134 8.14 -8.16 -10.35
CA ASP A 134 7.57 -7.15 -11.25
C ASP A 134 7.33 -7.75 -12.64
N LEU A 135 6.07 -8.03 -12.94
CA LEU A 135 5.66 -8.61 -14.22
C LEU A 135 5.19 -7.53 -15.19
N GLY A 136 6.08 -7.17 -16.11
CA GLY A 136 5.80 -6.32 -17.26
C GLY A 136 5.30 -7.09 -18.48
N GLY A 137 5.12 -6.38 -19.59
CA GLY A 137 4.72 -7.01 -20.86
C GLY A 137 5.85 -7.82 -21.51
N GLY A 138 7.11 -7.43 -21.34
CA GLY A 138 8.26 -8.05 -22.03
C GLY A 138 9.46 -8.33 -21.13
N SER A 139 9.27 -8.27 -19.81
CA SER A 139 10.24 -8.68 -18.82
C SER A 139 9.55 -9.01 -17.50
N LEU A 140 10.17 -9.90 -16.74
CA LEU A 140 9.86 -10.22 -15.35
C LEU A 140 11.11 -9.94 -14.53
N LYS A 141 11.01 -9.05 -13.54
CA LYS A 141 12.11 -8.79 -12.61
C LYS A 141 11.81 -9.52 -11.31
N LEU A 142 12.78 -10.26 -10.81
CA LEU A 142 12.72 -10.89 -9.51
C LEU A 142 13.84 -10.32 -8.64
N VAL A 143 13.50 -9.92 -7.42
CA VAL A 143 14.47 -9.44 -6.42
C VAL A 143 14.25 -10.19 -5.11
N GLY A 144 15.20 -11.05 -4.76
CA GLY A 144 15.27 -11.71 -3.45
C GLY A 144 15.87 -10.77 -2.41
N PHE A 145 15.20 -10.60 -1.28
CA PHE A 145 15.63 -9.69 -0.22
C PHE A 145 15.60 -10.32 1.17
N ARG A 146 16.51 -9.87 2.03
CA ARG A 146 16.61 -10.26 3.44
C ARG A 146 17.06 -9.07 4.27
N ASP A 147 16.49 -8.92 5.45
CA ASP A 147 16.69 -7.77 6.34
C ASP A 147 16.37 -6.44 5.65
N ARG A 148 15.38 -6.45 4.75
CA ARG A 148 14.99 -5.31 3.89
C ARG A 148 16.10 -4.84 2.93
N LEU A 149 17.13 -5.66 2.73
CA LEU A 149 18.20 -5.41 1.77
C LEU A 149 18.06 -6.33 0.56
N ASN A 150 18.19 -5.76 -0.63
CA ASN A 150 18.30 -6.53 -1.87
C ASN A 150 19.56 -7.43 -1.77
N ARG A 151 19.36 -8.75 -1.94
CA ARG A 151 20.45 -9.74 -1.90
C ARG A 151 20.73 -10.34 -3.27
N ASN A 152 19.67 -10.58 -4.05
CA ASN A 152 19.77 -11.18 -5.36
C ASN A 152 18.77 -10.51 -6.31
N SER A 153 19.15 -10.36 -7.58
CA SER A 153 18.25 -9.86 -8.60
C SER A 153 18.47 -10.56 -9.93
N VAL A 154 17.38 -10.88 -10.63
CA VAL A 154 17.43 -11.37 -12.01
C VAL A 154 16.34 -10.68 -12.82
N THR A 155 16.67 -10.32 -14.06
CA THR A 155 15.71 -9.86 -15.06
C THR A 155 15.58 -10.92 -16.14
N LEU A 156 14.39 -11.49 -16.28
CA LEU A 156 14.06 -12.44 -17.33
C LEU A 156 13.51 -11.67 -18.53
N ASP A 157 13.99 -11.98 -19.73
CA ASP A 157 13.63 -11.30 -20.98
C ASP A 157 12.29 -11.75 -21.58
N PHE A 158 11.36 -12.18 -20.73
CA PHE A 158 9.97 -12.45 -21.11
C PHE A 158 9.00 -11.77 -20.14
N GLY A 159 7.80 -11.44 -20.62
CA GLY A 159 6.68 -11.00 -19.80
C GLY A 159 5.36 -11.49 -20.37
N ALA A 160 4.25 -10.95 -19.86
CA ALA A 160 2.91 -11.44 -20.21
C ALA A 160 2.61 -11.35 -21.72
N VAL A 161 3.08 -10.32 -22.43
CA VAL A 161 2.83 -10.15 -23.87
C VAL A 161 3.71 -11.09 -24.69
N SER A 162 5.02 -11.16 -24.39
CA SER A 162 5.93 -11.99 -25.20
C SER A 162 5.63 -13.48 -25.10
N LEU A 163 5.23 -13.97 -23.91
CA LEU A 163 4.84 -15.37 -23.76
C LEU A 163 3.43 -15.64 -24.31
N MET A 164 2.53 -14.66 -24.28
CA MET A 164 1.22 -14.77 -24.91
C MET A 164 1.36 -14.99 -26.42
N GLU A 165 2.22 -14.20 -27.07
CA GLU A 165 2.52 -14.30 -28.50
C GLU A 165 3.22 -15.62 -28.82
N ARG A 166 4.24 -16.00 -28.03
CA ARG A 166 5.03 -17.23 -28.26
C ARG A 166 4.21 -18.52 -28.16
N PHE A 167 3.24 -18.57 -27.24
CA PHE A 167 2.47 -19.78 -26.96
C PHE A 167 1.01 -19.70 -27.43
N ASP A 168 0.64 -18.67 -28.19
CA ASP A 168 -0.70 -18.46 -28.72
C ASP A 168 -1.80 -18.56 -27.64
N LEU A 169 -1.75 -17.62 -26.68
CA LEU A 169 -2.61 -17.62 -25.48
C LEU A 169 -3.64 -16.46 -25.46
N ALA A 170 -3.67 -15.63 -26.50
CA ALA A 170 -4.52 -14.44 -26.59
C ALA A 170 -6.01 -14.77 -26.49
N ASN A 171 -6.42 -15.84 -27.18
CA ASN A 171 -7.78 -16.35 -27.19
C ASN A 171 -7.86 -17.63 -26.33
N ARG A 172 -8.76 -18.58 -26.64
CA ARG A 172 -8.87 -19.85 -25.90
C ARG A 172 -7.62 -20.72 -26.17
N PRO A 173 -6.75 -20.94 -25.16
CA PRO A 173 -5.55 -21.75 -25.32
C PRO A 173 -5.92 -23.24 -25.44
N SER A 174 -5.13 -23.98 -26.22
CA SER A 174 -5.21 -25.44 -26.22
C SER A 174 -4.51 -26.02 -24.98
N ALA A 175 -4.82 -27.26 -24.62
CA ALA A 175 -4.07 -27.97 -23.56
C ALA A 175 -2.58 -28.12 -23.89
N TYR A 176 -2.23 -28.16 -25.18
CA TYR A 176 -0.83 -28.17 -25.63
C TYR A 176 -0.15 -26.83 -25.33
N ASN A 177 -0.80 -25.70 -25.66
CA ASN A 177 -0.27 -24.35 -25.43
C ASN A 177 0.00 -24.10 -23.94
N LEU A 178 -0.91 -24.53 -23.06
CA LEU A 178 -0.75 -24.41 -21.61
C LEU A 178 0.40 -25.26 -21.09
N ARG A 179 0.51 -26.53 -21.50
CA ARG A 179 1.65 -27.40 -21.12
C ARG A 179 2.99 -26.86 -21.62
N ALA A 180 3.02 -26.27 -22.82
CA ALA A 180 4.22 -25.67 -23.37
C ALA A 180 4.66 -24.43 -22.56
N LEU A 181 3.71 -23.59 -22.13
CA LEU A 181 3.98 -22.49 -21.21
C LEU A 181 4.53 -23.01 -19.88
N ASP A 182 3.87 -24.00 -19.28
CA ASP A 182 4.25 -24.53 -17.97
C ASP A 182 5.67 -25.13 -17.99
N ALA A 183 5.99 -25.94 -19.01
CA ALA A 183 7.33 -26.53 -19.17
C ALA A 183 8.41 -25.46 -19.36
N PHE A 184 8.13 -24.42 -20.16
CA PHE A 184 9.06 -23.31 -20.35
C PHE A 184 9.32 -22.54 -19.05
N LEU A 185 8.27 -22.26 -18.27
CA LEU A 185 8.40 -21.54 -17.00
C LEU A 185 9.14 -22.37 -15.96
N GLU A 186 8.87 -23.67 -15.88
CA GLU A 186 9.57 -24.60 -14.99
C GLU A 186 11.07 -24.66 -15.29
N GLU A 187 11.43 -24.86 -16.57
CA GLU A 187 12.83 -24.85 -17.01
C GLU A 187 13.50 -23.51 -16.70
N THR A 188 12.81 -22.39 -16.96
CA THR A 188 13.41 -21.06 -16.78
C THR A 188 13.60 -20.72 -15.31
N PHE A 189 12.62 -21.02 -14.44
CA PHE A 189 12.75 -20.75 -13.01
C PHE A 189 13.75 -21.68 -12.31
N ALA A 190 13.90 -22.92 -12.78
CA ALA A 190 14.93 -23.83 -12.27
C ALA A 190 16.36 -23.31 -12.47
N GLN A 191 16.58 -22.38 -13.40
CA GLN A 191 17.89 -21.74 -13.63
C GLN A 191 18.21 -20.62 -12.61
N ILE A 192 17.28 -20.29 -11.70
CA ILE A 192 17.45 -19.22 -10.72
C ILE A 192 17.82 -19.85 -9.36
N PRO A 193 19.12 -19.91 -9.00
CA PRO A 193 19.59 -20.76 -7.90
C PRO A 193 19.05 -20.35 -6.52
N TRP A 194 18.71 -19.07 -6.35
CA TRP A 194 18.27 -18.48 -5.08
C TRP A 194 16.75 -18.41 -4.92
N ILE A 195 15.96 -18.81 -5.94
CA ILE A 195 14.50 -18.57 -5.94
C ILE A 195 13.78 -19.24 -4.75
N HIS A 196 14.29 -20.38 -4.29
CA HIS A 196 13.75 -21.13 -3.15
C HIS A 196 14.12 -20.53 -1.78
N ASP A 197 15.13 -19.66 -1.71
CA ASP A 197 15.60 -19.05 -0.44
C ASP A 197 14.64 -17.97 0.09
N TYR A 198 13.64 -17.59 -0.71
CA TYR A 198 12.76 -16.44 -0.49
C TYR A 198 11.30 -16.77 -0.85
N PRO A 199 10.62 -17.61 -0.04
CA PRO A 199 9.33 -18.18 -0.40
C PRO A 199 8.20 -17.16 -0.52
N ASN A 200 8.23 -16.08 0.29
CA ASN A 200 7.17 -15.07 0.30
C ASN A 200 7.23 -14.18 -0.95
N VAL A 201 6.25 -14.33 -1.85
CA VAL A 201 6.20 -13.54 -3.09
C VAL A 201 5.37 -12.27 -2.91
N ILE A 202 5.97 -11.14 -3.22
CA ILE A 202 5.31 -9.83 -3.26
C ILE A 202 5.29 -9.31 -4.69
N GLY A 203 4.10 -9.30 -5.29
CA GLY A 203 3.86 -8.92 -6.67
C GLY A 203 3.63 -7.43 -6.86
N VAL A 204 4.35 -6.83 -7.79
CA VAL A 204 4.18 -5.43 -8.21
C VAL A 204 3.87 -5.34 -9.70
N GLY A 205 3.16 -4.27 -10.08
CA GLY A 205 2.83 -4.00 -11.48
C GLY A 205 1.42 -4.41 -11.90
N GLY A 206 1.12 -4.20 -13.18
CA GLY A 206 -0.26 -4.19 -13.67
C GLY A 206 -0.95 -5.56 -13.66
N THR A 207 -0.20 -6.64 -13.90
CA THR A 207 -0.74 -8.00 -13.92
C THR A 207 -1.17 -8.46 -12.53
N PHE A 208 -0.31 -8.26 -11.52
CA PHE A 208 -0.62 -8.56 -10.13
C PHE A 208 -1.82 -7.75 -9.61
N ARG A 209 -1.88 -6.44 -9.92
CA ARG A 209 -3.05 -5.61 -9.57
C ARG A 209 -4.33 -6.10 -10.24
N SER A 210 -4.25 -6.61 -11.47
CA SER A 210 -5.40 -7.17 -12.16
C SER A 210 -5.87 -8.47 -11.52
N LEU A 211 -4.95 -9.38 -11.16
CA LEU A 211 -5.25 -10.59 -10.42
C LEU A 211 -5.91 -10.27 -9.07
N ALA A 212 -5.36 -9.29 -8.33
CA ALA A 212 -5.95 -8.82 -7.08
C ALA A 212 -7.40 -8.33 -7.25
N ARG A 213 -7.71 -7.54 -8.29
CA ARG A 213 -9.09 -7.12 -8.53
C ARG A 213 -10.01 -8.29 -8.91
N VAL A 214 -9.52 -9.23 -9.73
CA VAL A 214 -10.28 -10.44 -10.07
C VAL A 214 -10.57 -11.25 -8.81
N TYR A 215 -9.58 -11.47 -7.95
CA TYR A 215 -9.74 -12.14 -6.66
C TYR A 215 -10.75 -11.41 -5.76
N ARG A 216 -10.60 -10.09 -5.60
CA ARG A 216 -11.53 -9.29 -4.78
C ARG A 216 -12.98 -9.38 -5.27
N ASN A 217 -13.20 -9.37 -6.58
CA ASN A 217 -14.54 -9.59 -7.13
C ASN A 217 -14.99 -11.05 -6.96
N HIS A 218 -14.08 -12.01 -7.10
CA HIS A 218 -14.38 -13.43 -6.98
C HIS A 218 -14.92 -13.80 -5.59
N VAL A 219 -14.40 -13.17 -4.53
CA VAL A 219 -14.80 -13.42 -3.13
C VAL A 219 -15.59 -12.25 -2.50
N ASN A 220 -16.00 -11.26 -3.31
CA ASN A 220 -16.68 -10.03 -2.86
C ASN A 220 -15.96 -9.27 -1.72
N TYR A 221 -14.63 -9.25 -1.78
CA TYR A 221 -13.73 -8.81 -0.70
C TYR A 221 -13.90 -7.35 -0.28
N LEU A 222 -13.87 -7.12 1.04
CA LEU A 222 -13.71 -5.80 1.67
C LEU A 222 -12.42 -5.74 2.52
N PRO A 223 -11.71 -4.61 2.57
CA PRO A 223 -12.05 -3.31 1.99
C PRO A 223 -11.78 -3.24 0.48
N ASP A 224 -12.23 -2.16 -0.18
CA ASP A 224 -11.96 -1.90 -1.60
C ASP A 224 -10.52 -1.42 -1.86
N ILE A 225 -9.53 -2.18 -1.38
CA ILE A 225 -8.12 -1.81 -1.38
C ILE A 225 -7.32 -2.93 -2.05
N THR A 226 -6.48 -2.57 -3.03
CA THR A 226 -5.61 -3.52 -3.73
C THR A 226 -4.24 -3.65 -3.09
N ASP A 227 -3.72 -2.60 -2.46
CA ASP A 227 -2.39 -2.62 -1.85
C ASP A 227 -2.39 -3.44 -0.56
N GLY A 228 -1.47 -4.39 -0.44
CA GLY A 228 -1.35 -5.25 0.74
C GLY A 228 -2.34 -6.41 0.78
N ILE A 229 -3.12 -6.63 -0.28
CA ILE A 229 -3.99 -7.82 -0.34
C ILE A 229 -3.14 -9.08 -0.45
N VAL A 230 -3.59 -10.11 0.26
CA VAL A 230 -2.98 -11.44 0.30
C VAL A 230 -3.94 -12.42 -0.38
N ILE A 231 -3.43 -13.21 -1.31
CA ILE A 231 -4.18 -14.17 -2.11
C ILE A 231 -3.56 -15.55 -1.92
N PRO A 232 -4.29 -16.53 -1.35
CA PRO A 232 -3.80 -17.90 -1.25
C PRO A 232 -3.41 -18.51 -2.61
N THR A 233 -2.31 -19.26 -2.65
CA THR A 233 -1.76 -19.81 -3.91
C THR A 233 -2.72 -20.78 -4.61
N ASP A 234 -3.48 -21.56 -3.85
CA ASP A 234 -4.56 -22.41 -4.34
C ASP A 234 -5.64 -21.59 -5.07
N VAL A 235 -6.07 -20.46 -4.48
CA VAL A 235 -7.05 -19.55 -5.11
C VAL A 235 -6.48 -18.90 -6.37
N VAL A 236 -5.18 -18.58 -6.41
CA VAL A 236 -4.52 -18.14 -7.65
C VAL A 236 -4.62 -19.23 -8.73
N GLY A 237 -4.40 -20.49 -8.36
CA GLY A 237 -4.58 -21.65 -9.23
C GLY A 237 -6.02 -21.80 -9.75
N GLU A 238 -7.02 -21.69 -8.87
CA GLU A 238 -8.44 -21.74 -9.25
C GLU A 238 -8.81 -20.63 -10.26
N ILE A 239 -8.34 -19.40 -10.00
CA ILE A 239 -8.55 -18.27 -10.90
C ILE A 239 -7.87 -18.53 -12.26
N TYR A 240 -6.65 -19.07 -12.25
CA TYR A 240 -5.91 -19.43 -13.48
C TYR A 240 -6.66 -20.47 -14.31
N GLU A 241 -7.09 -21.57 -13.68
CA GLU A 241 -7.84 -22.64 -14.34
C GLU A 241 -9.17 -22.16 -14.92
N ARG A 242 -9.88 -21.28 -14.20
CA ARG A 242 -11.12 -20.70 -14.70
C ARG A 242 -10.86 -19.83 -15.93
N ILE A 243 -9.87 -18.92 -15.86
CA ILE A 243 -9.60 -17.95 -16.92
C ILE A 243 -9.04 -18.63 -18.18
N SER A 244 -8.25 -19.71 -18.03
CA SER A 244 -7.69 -20.46 -19.17
C SER A 244 -8.75 -21.20 -20.00
N LYS A 245 -9.92 -21.51 -19.42
CA LYS A 245 -11.04 -22.14 -20.14
C LYS A 245 -11.88 -21.16 -20.97
N LEU A 246 -11.77 -19.86 -20.69
CA LEU A 246 -12.53 -18.82 -21.37
C LEU A 246 -11.86 -18.40 -22.69
N ASP A 247 -12.66 -18.01 -23.68
CA ASP A 247 -12.18 -17.25 -24.85
C ASP A 247 -12.00 -15.76 -24.52
N LEU A 248 -11.46 -14.98 -25.46
CA LEU A 248 -11.17 -13.56 -25.25
C LEU A 248 -12.42 -12.73 -24.92
N GLU A 249 -13.55 -12.98 -25.60
CA GLU A 249 -14.78 -12.22 -25.37
C GLU A 249 -15.37 -12.53 -24.00
N GLN A 250 -15.33 -13.79 -23.57
CA GLN A 250 -15.71 -14.20 -22.23
C GLN A 250 -14.80 -13.57 -21.16
N ARG A 251 -13.47 -13.54 -21.39
CA ARG A 251 -12.53 -12.89 -20.45
C ARG A 251 -12.79 -11.40 -20.29
N LYS A 252 -13.19 -10.70 -21.35
CA LYS A 252 -13.58 -9.27 -21.27
C LYS A 252 -14.78 -9.01 -20.34
N GLN A 253 -15.56 -10.04 -20.01
CA GLN A 253 -16.69 -9.96 -19.07
C GLN A 253 -16.34 -10.41 -17.64
N VAL A 254 -15.11 -10.87 -17.39
CA VAL A 254 -14.69 -11.27 -16.04
C VAL A 254 -14.59 -10.03 -15.14
N ALA A 255 -15.35 -10.03 -14.05
CA ALA A 255 -15.35 -8.94 -13.08
C ALA A 255 -13.93 -8.70 -12.51
N GLY A 256 -13.51 -7.43 -12.46
CA GLY A 256 -12.17 -7.02 -12.00
C GLY A 256 -11.06 -7.11 -13.06
N LEU A 257 -11.28 -7.78 -14.19
CA LEU A 257 -10.33 -7.85 -15.31
C LEU A 257 -10.54 -6.67 -16.26
N GLU A 258 -9.50 -5.85 -16.45
CA GLU A 258 -9.53 -4.77 -17.44
C GLU A 258 -9.68 -5.36 -18.84
N ARG A 259 -10.64 -4.88 -19.65
CA ARG A 259 -10.84 -5.33 -21.04
C ARG A 259 -9.56 -5.28 -21.88
N ALA A 260 -8.74 -4.26 -21.67
CA ALA A 260 -7.46 -4.08 -22.35
C ALA A 260 -6.34 -5.04 -21.89
N ARG A 261 -6.62 -5.93 -20.94
CA ARG A 261 -5.70 -6.96 -20.41
C ARG A 261 -6.26 -8.38 -20.53
N ALA A 262 -7.45 -8.55 -21.12
CA ALA A 262 -8.16 -9.82 -21.17
C ALA A 262 -7.42 -10.90 -21.99
N ASP A 263 -6.71 -10.47 -23.03
CA ASP A 263 -5.81 -11.28 -23.85
C ASP A 263 -4.57 -11.74 -23.07
N LEU A 264 -4.06 -10.90 -22.16
CA LEU A 264 -2.85 -11.18 -21.38
C LEU A 264 -3.09 -11.98 -20.10
N SER A 265 -4.36 -12.18 -19.69
CA SER A 265 -4.68 -12.68 -18.35
C SER A 265 -4.25 -14.13 -18.13
N VAL A 266 -4.39 -15.01 -19.14
CA VAL A 266 -3.95 -16.41 -19.02
C VAL A 266 -2.45 -16.47 -18.78
N THR A 267 -1.67 -15.87 -19.67
CA THR A 267 -0.22 -15.87 -19.57
C THR A 267 0.26 -15.19 -18.29
N GLY A 268 -0.31 -14.03 -17.97
CA GLY A 268 0.08 -13.26 -16.80
C GLY A 268 -0.16 -14.01 -15.49
N ILE A 269 -1.34 -14.63 -15.33
CA ILE A 269 -1.67 -15.40 -14.12
C ILE A 269 -0.91 -16.73 -14.11
N GLY A 270 -0.68 -17.38 -15.26
CA GLY A 270 0.13 -18.59 -15.35
C GLY A 270 1.58 -18.38 -14.89
N ILE A 271 2.21 -17.26 -15.30
CA ILE A 271 3.54 -16.85 -14.81
C ILE A 271 3.53 -16.69 -13.29
N ILE A 272 2.53 -15.99 -12.75
CA ILE A 272 2.39 -15.77 -11.31
C ILE A 272 2.21 -17.09 -10.57
N TYR A 273 1.29 -17.94 -11.02
CA TYR A 273 1.00 -19.21 -10.38
C TYR A 273 2.22 -20.14 -10.38
N LYS A 274 2.92 -20.26 -11.50
CA LYS A 274 4.16 -21.05 -11.57
C LYS A 274 5.24 -20.46 -10.66
N LEU A 275 5.37 -19.13 -10.58
CA LEU A 275 6.30 -18.49 -9.66
C LEU A 275 5.99 -18.87 -8.20
N LEU A 276 4.72 -18.85 -7.78
CA LEU A 276 4.33 -19.26 -6.43
C LEU A 276 4.64 -20.75 -6.17
N GLN A 277 4.46 -21.62 -7.17
CA GLN A 277 4.80 -23.04 -7.06
C GLN A 277 6.30 -23.25 -6.87
N VAL A 278 7.15 -22.60 -7.68
CA VAL A 278 8.61 -22.78 -7.59
C VAL A 278 9.19 -22.15 -6.32
N THR A 279 8.64 -21.02 -5.84
CA THR A 279 9.08 -20.44 -4.56
C THR A 279 8.48 -21.15 -3.35
N SER A 280 7.56 -22.11 -3.55
CA SER A 280 6.75 -22.71 -2.48
C SER A 280 6.02 -21.66 -1.62
N SER A 281 5.57 -20.56 -2.24
CA SER A 281 4.81 -19.53 -1.54
C SER A 281 3.43 -20.04 -1.20
N ALA A 282 3.01 -19.94 0.06
CA ALA A 282 1.65 -20.26 0.47
C ALA A 282 0.63 -19.21 -0.05
N GLU A 283 1.09 -17.98 -0.27
CA GLU A 283 0.26 -16.85 -0.64
C GLU A 283 1.02 -15.83 -1.50
N LEU A 284 0.27 -15.00 -2.21
CA LEU A 284 0.76 -13.86 -2.96
C LEU A 284 0.31 -12.58 -2.26
N GLN A 285 1.26 -11.74 -1.86
CA GLN A 285 0.95 -10.36 -1.48
C GLN A 285 1.04 -9.46 -2.72
N VAL A 286 0.07 -8.58 -2.94
CA VAL A 286 0.10 -7.62 -4.06
C VAL A 286 0.32 -6.21 -3.54
N SER A 287 1.30 -5.49 -4.10
CA SER A 287 1.51 -4.07 -3.82
C SER A 287 1.23 -3.18 -5.03
N VAL A 288 0.63 -2.02 -4.75
CA VAL A 288 0.44 -0.94 -5.74
C VAL A 288 1.70 -0.08 -5.90
N SER A 289 2.80 -0.48 -5.27
CA SER A 289 4.10 0.14 -5.41
C SER A 289 4.55 0.21 -6.87
N SER A 290 5.39 1.19 -7.18
CA SER A 290 5.91 1.41 -8.53
C SER A 290 7.29 2.04 -8.54
N ILE A 291 7.96 1.98 -9.69
CA ILE A 291 9.26 2.65 -9.89
C ILE A 291 9.21 4.15 -9.60
N ARG A 292 8.04 4.80 -9.74
CA ARG A 292 7.88 6.24 -9.44
C ARG A 292 8.09 6.53 -7.94
N GLN A 293 7.67 5.62 -7.06
CA GLN A 293 7.99 5.73 -5.63
C GLN A 293 9.48 5.46 -5.38
N GLY A 294 10.09 4.52 -6.11
CA GLY A 294 11.54 4.33 -6.05
C GLY A 294 12.31 5.59 -6.41
N VAL A 295 11.95 6.23 -7.53
CA VAL A 295 12.54 7.50 -7.97
C VAL A 295 12.29 8.61 -6.95
N PHE A 296 11.10 8.63 -6.33
CA PHE A 296 10.78 9.57 -5.26
C PHE A 296 11.71 9.38 -4.06
N TYR A 297 11.80 8.18 -3.50
CA TYR A 297 12.61 7.88 -2.31
C TYR A 297 14.11 8.09 -2.57
N GLU A 298 14.61 7.68 -3.74
CA GLU A 298 15.98 7.97 -4.17
C GLU A 298 16.25 9.48 -4.23
N HIS A 299 15.27 10.27 -4.69
CA HIS A 299 15.42 11.72 -4.77
C HIS A 299 15.42 12.41 -3.39
N ILE A 300 14.50 12.03 -2.50
CA ILE A 300 14.35 12.70 -1.19
C ILE A 300 15.30 12.15 -0.12
N HIS A 301 15.84 10.95 -0.31
CA HIS A 301 16.80 10.30 0.58
C HIS A 301 18.00 9.70 -0.21
N PRO A 302 18.85 10.55 -0.83
CA PRO A 302 19.88 10.09 -1.77
C PRO A 302 21.01 9.24 -1.16
N LYS A 303 21.14 9.21 0.16
CA LYS A 303 22.15 8.39 0.86
C LYS A 303 21.60 7.07 1.36
N ASP A 304 20.36 7.07 1.83
CA ASP A 304 19.69 5.90 2.40
C ASP A 304 18.22 5.94 1.98
N PRO A 305 17.89 5.43 0.79
CA PRO A 305 16.56 5.52 0.23
C PRO A 305 15.57 4.53 0.87
N ILE A 306 16.01 3.70 1.83
CA ILE A 306 15.16 2.72 2.53
C ILE A 306 14.79 3.29 3.90
N VAL A 307 13.49 3.51 4.12
CA VAL A 307 12.99 3.95 5.43
C VAL A 307 13.17 2.86 6.46
N PHE A 308 13.63 3.26 7.65
CA PHE A 308 13.91 2.35 8.76
C PHE A 308 12.65 1.60 9.24
N ASN A 309 11.55 2.34 9.47
CA ASN A 309 10.27 1.77 9.88
C ASN A 309 9.16 2.34 8.99
N VAL A 310 8.58 1.50 8.15
CA VAL A 310 7.55 1.88 7.16
C VAL A 310 6.34 2.51 7.84
N LEU A 311 5.76 1.84 8.83
CA LEU A 311 4.55 2.32 9.49
C LEU A 311 4.78 3.69 10.16
N THR A 312 5.87 3.83 10.90
CA THR A 312 6.23 5.10 11.58
C THR A 312 6.49 6.22 10.57
N HIS A 313 7.16 5.91 9.46
CA HIS A 313 7.39 6.88 8.40
C HIS A 313 6.08 7.41 7.82
N HIS A 314 5.13 6.53 7.47
CA HIS A 314 3.86 6.92 6.87
C HIS A 314 2.90 7.60 7.86
N THR A 315 2.86 7.18 9.13
CA THR A 315 2.04 7.86 10.14
C THR A 315 2.59 9.26 10.47
N ASN A 316 3.90 9.40 10.66
CA ASN A 316 4.51 10.72 10.87
C ASN A 316 4.33 11.61 9.65
N ASN A 317 4.46 11.07 8.44
CA ASN A 317 4.22 11.81 7.21
C ASN A 317 2.79 12.40 7.16
N LEU A 318 1.77 11.63 7.56
CA LEU A 318 0.39 12.14 7.63
C LEU A 318 0.23 13.25 8.67
N ILE A 319 0.78 13.06 9.87
CA ILE A 319 0.75 14.06 10.95
C ILE A 319 1.37 15.37 10.46
N ASP A 320 2.58 15.28 9.92
CA ASP A 320 3.36 16.44 9.46
C ASP A 320 2.73 17.09 8.22
N TYR A 321 2.25 16.31 7.26
CA TYR A 321 1.68 16.83 6.03
C TYR A 321 0.35 17.54 6.28
N HIS A 322 -0.47 17.02 7.18
CA HIS A 322 -1.75 17.64 7.53
C HIS A 322 -1.67 18.67 8.68
N ASN A 323 -0.46 18.90 9.24
CA ASN A 323 -0.23 19.78 10.39
C ASN A 323 -1.11 19.40 11.60
N LEU A 324 -1.24 18.10 11.86
CA LEU A 324 -1.94 17.64 13.06
C LEU A 324 -1.11 17.96 14.31
N ASP A 325 -1.78 18.12 15.45
CA ASP A 325 -1.11 18.36 16.73
C ASP A 325 -0.41 17.08 17.22
N GLU A 326 0.82 16.89 16.77
CA GLU A 326 1.64 15.71 17.09
C GLU A 326 1.77 15.49 18.60
N ASN A 327 1.91 16.58 19.38
CA ASN A 327 2.06 16.48 20.83
C ASN A 327 0.80 15.90 21.47
N HIS A 328 -0.38 16.38 21.07
CA HIS A 328 -1.66 15.82 21.51
C HIS A 328 -1.80 14.35 21.11
N LEU A 329 -1.58 14.02 19.84
CA LEU A 329 -1.73 12.65 19.32
C LEU A 329 -0.80 11.66 20.05
N ARG A 330 0.46 12.06 20.29
CA ARG A 330 1.43 11.23 21.02
C ARG A 330 1.06 11.08 22.49
N ARG A 331 0.56 12.13 23.16
CA ARG A 331 0.10 12.04 24.55
C ARG A 331 -1.09 11.08 24.68
N VAL A 332 -2.12 11.23 23.85
CA VAL A 332 -3.28 10.31 23.86
C VAL A 332 -2.83 8.87 23.61
N SER A 333 -1.96 8.64 22.62
CA SER A 333 -1.41 7.31 22.36
C SER A 333 -0.65 6.73 23.55
N ASN A 334 0.21 7.53 24.20
CA ASN A 334 0.96 7.08 25.38
C ASN A 334 0.03 6.77 26.57
N LEU A 335 -0.98 7.60 26.83
CA LEU A 335 -1.95 7.37 27.90
C LEU A 335 -2.78 6.11 27.62
N ALA A 336 -3.26 5.94 26.39
CA ALA A 336 -4.06 4.77 26.00
C ALA A 336 -3.26 3.47 26.14
N VAL A 337 -2.00 3.45 25.69
CA VAL A 337 -1.12 2.29 25.83
C VAL A 337 -0.73 2.03 27.29
N THR A 338 -0.56 3.08 28.09
CA THR A 338 -0.33 2.93 29.55
C THR A 338 -1.52 2.26 30.22
N LEU A 339 -2.75 2.68 29.88
CA LEU A 339 -3.97 2.05 30.37
C LEU A 339 -4.10 0.60 29.91
N PHE A 340 -3.76 0.31 28.65
CA PHE A 340 -3.73 -1.06 28.14
C PHE A 340 -2.78 -1.94 28.97
N ASP A 341 -1.56 -1.48 29.23
CA ASP A 341 -0.59 -2.29 29.96
C ASP A 341 -1.02 -2.52 31.42
N GLN A 342 -1.61 -1.51 32.08
CA GLN A 342 -2.05 -1.60 33.48
C GLN A 342 -3.37 -2.36 33.67
N LEU A 343 -4.24 -2.36 32.65
CA LEU A 343 -5.56 -2.99 32.71
C LEU A 343 -5.61 -4.35 32.00
N GLN A 344 -4.45 -4.94 31.68
CA GLN A 344 -4.34 -6.26 31.08
C GLN A 344 -5.18 -7.34 31.78
N PRO A 345 -5.27 -7.39 33.14
CA PRO A 345 -6.11 -8.36 33.83
C PRO A 345 -7.61 -8.24 33.52
N LEU A 346 -8.08 -7.08 33.05
CA LEU A 346 -9.49 -6.86 32.69
C LEU A 346 -9.80 -7.25 31.25
N HIS A 347 -8.97 -6.82 30.29
CA HIS A 347 -9.27 -7.05 28.87
C HIS A 347 -8.71 -8.37 28.34
N GLY A 348 -7.59 -8.86 28.89
CA GLY A 348 -6.94 -10.12 28.50
C GLY A 348 -6.34 -10.11 27.10
N LEU A 349 -6.04 -8.94 26.54
CA LEU A 349 -5.56 -8.76 25.16
C LEU A 349 -4.02 -8.73 25.08
N GLY A 350 -3.47 -8.96 23.88
CA GLY A 350 -2.03 -9.14 23.68
C GLY A 350 -1.35 -8.02 22.88
N SER A 351 -0.16 -8.34 22.37
CA SER A 351 0.68 -7.38 21.63
C SER A 351 0.05 -6.89 20.32
N PHE A 352 -0.77 -7.72 19.67
CA PHE A 352 -1.49 -7.34 18.46
C PHE A 352 -2.51 -6.21 18.74
N GLU A 353 -3.37 -6.39 19.74
CA GLU A 353 -4.36 -5.37 20.12
C GLU A 353 -3.69 -4.11 20.67
N ARG A 354 -2.59 -4.26 21.43
CA ARG A 354 -1.77 -3.13 21.89
C ARG A 354 -1.25 -2.30 20.72
N ARG A 355 -0.77 -2.95 19.67
CA ARG A 355 -0.29 -2.31 18.43
C ARG A 355 -1.43 -1.57 17.72
N VAL A 356 -2.59 -2.21 17.57
CA VAL A 356 -3.79 -1.58 16.99
C VAL A 356 -4.19 -0.34 17.79
N LEU A 357 -4.21 -0.42 19.13
CA LEU A 357 -4.54 0.71 20.00
C LEU A 357 -3.54 1.86 19.83
N LEU A 358 -2.25 1.57 19.77
CA LEU A 358 -1.20 2.57 19.56
C LEU A 358 -1.45 3.36 18.26
N ILE A 359 -1.70 2.64 17.16
CA ILE A 359 -1.95 3.24 15.84
C ILE A 359 -3.25 4.02 15.83
N ALA A 360 -4.33 3.43 16.34
CA ALA A 360 -5.65 4.05 16.40
C ALA A 360 -5.60 5.35 17.21
N SER A 361 -4.93 5.35 18.36
CA SER A 361 -4.78 6.52 19.21
C SER A 361 -3.91 7.60 18.56
N LEU A 362 -2.89 7.22 17.79
CA LEU A 362 -2.08 8.20 17.07
C LEU A 362 -2.86 8.84 15.91
N MET A 363 -3.84 8.15 15.33
CA MET A 363 -4.61 8.59 14.16
C MET A 363 -6.07 9.01 14.48
N HIS A 364 -6.45 9.09 15.76
CA HIS A 364 -7.85 9.21 16.18
C HIS A 364 -8.58 10.47 15.66
N GLU A 365 -7.85 11.57 15.53
CA GLU A 365 -8.37 12.82 14.97
C GLU A 365 -7.99 13.03 13.50
N LEU A 366 -7.52 12.01 12.77
CA LEU A 366 -7.17 12.19 11.35
C LEU A 366 -8.35 12.71 10.52
N GLY A 367 -9.60 12.46 10.94
CA GLY A 367 -10.81 13.00 10.31
C GLY A 367 -10.95 14.52 10.32
N VAL A 368 -10.26 15.26 11.20
CA VAL A 368 -10.34 16.74 11.24
C VAL A 368 -9.83 17.41 9.96
N VAL A 369 -9.06 16.70 9.13
CA VAL A 369 -8.64 17.19 7.81
C VAL A 369 -9.81 17.38 6.83
N ILE A 370 -10.96 16.76 7.13
CA ILE A 370 -12.21 16.90 6.37
C ILE A 370 -13.17 17.84 7.13
N SER A 371 -13.58 17.46 8.33
CA SER A 371 -14.51 18.23 9.16
C SER A 371 -14.49 17.72 10.61
N VAL A 372 -14.86 18.59 11.54
CA VAL A 372 -15.13 18.23 12.95
C VAL A 372 -16.53 17.62 13.15
N GLU A 373 -17.48 17.93 12.27
CA GLU A 373 -18.81 17.36 12.31
C GLU A 373 -18.79 15.93 11.75
N SER A 374 -19.40 14.96 12.45
CA SER A 374 -19.29 13.52 12.11
C SER A 374 -17.83 13.03 12.00
N ILE A 375 -16.95 13.51 12.89
CA ILE A 375 -15.52 13.18 12.88
C ILE A 375 -15.26 11.67 12.86
N GLU A 376 -16.10 10.85 13.48
CA GLU A 376 -16.01 9.40 13.48
C GLU A 376 -16.08 8.80 12.07
N LYS A 377 -16.95 9.34 11.20
CA LYS A 377 -17.06 8.91 9.79
C LYS A 377 -15.84 9.36 9.00
N HIS A 378 -15.37 10.58 9.24
CA HIS A 378 -14.20 11.14 8.57
C HIS A 378 -12.91 10.42 8.97
N THR A 379 -12.73 10.10 10.25
CA THR A 379 -11.58 9.32 10.75
C THR A 379 -11.60 7.91 10.15
N LEU A 380 -12.73 7.20 10.20
CA LEU A 380 -12.86 5.88 9.58
C LEU A 380 -12.50 5.92 8.09
N TYR A 381 -13.12 6.84 7.35
CA TYR A 381 -12.89 7.00 5.92
C TYR A 381 -11.42 7.32 5.61
N THR A 382 -10.84 8.27 6.33
CA THR A 382 -9.50 8.76 6.05
C THR A 382 -8.45 7.69 6.36
N ILE A 383 -8.56 6.96 7.47
CA ILE A 383 -7.61 5.87 7.78
C ILE A 383 -7.73 4.72 6.76
N LEU A 384 -8.94 4.35 6.34
CA LEU A 384 -9.12 3.29 5.34
C LEU A 384 -8.52 3.66 3.98
N ASN A 385 -8.60 4.93 3.59
CA ASN A 385 -8.24 5.39 2.24
C ASN A 385 -6.90 6.14 2.17
N SER A 386 -6.21 6.32 3.29
CA SER A 386 -4.88 6.94 3.33
C SER A 386 -3.76 5.93 3.07
N PRO A 387 -2.61 6.37 2.54
CA PRO A 387 -1.43 5.52 2.32
C PRO A 387 -0.69 5.24 3.64
N ILE A 388 -1.37 4.58 4.60
CA ILE A 388 -0.76 4.13 5.86
C ILE A 388 -0.12 2.77 5.59
N SER A 389 1.01 2.77 4.92
CA SER A 389 1.71 1.53 4.56
C SER A 389 2.30 0.85 5.79
N GLY A 390 2.41 -0.47 5.76
CA GLY A 390 2.83 -1.29 6.90
C GLY A 390 1.73 -1.72 7.87
N LEU A 391 0.46 -1.44 7.53
CA LEU A 391 -0.70 -2.14 8.09
C LEU A 391 -1.20 -3.16 7.08
N ASN A 392 -1.44 -4.39 7.54
CA ASN A 392 -2.26 -5.30 6.75
C ASN A 392 -3.74 -4.86 6.78
N HIS A 393 -4.57 -5.45 5.93
CA HIS A 393 -5.99 -5.05 5.84
C HIS A 393 -6.76 -5.23 7.16
N ARG A 394 -6.48 -6.29 7.93
CA ARG A 394 -7.12 -6.53 9.24
C ARG A 394 -6.75 -5.43 10.22
N GLU A 395 -5.46 -5.14 10.37
CA GLU A 395 -4.94 -4.04 11.21
C GLU A 395 -5.53 -2.69 10.79
N ARG A 396 -5.61 -2.42 9.49
CA ARG A 396 -6.16 -1.15 8.98
C ARG A 396 -7.63 -0.98 9.35
N ILE A 397 -8.45 -2.01 9.17
CA ILE A 397 -9.88 -1.97 9.57
C ILE A 397 -10.01 -1.75 11.08
N LEU A 398 -9.29 -2.56 11.87
CA LEU A 398 -9.34 -2.48 13.33
C LEU A 398 -8.91 -1.10 13.84
N ALA A 399 -7.77 -0.59 13.33
CA ALA A 399 -7.26 0.72 13.71
C ALA A 399 -8.23 1.84 13.29
N ALA A 400 -8.84 1.76 12.11
CA ALA A 400 -9.78 2.76 11.63
C ALA A 400 -11.06 2.82 12.48
N TYR A 401 -11.65 1.66 12.81
CA TYR A 401 -12.85 1.60 13.65
C TYR A 401 -12.58 1.97 15.11
N LEU A 402 -11.43 1.57 15.66
CA LEU A 402 -11.04 1.97 17.02
C LEU A 402 -10.74 3.48 17.10
N ALA A 403 -10.05 4.03 16.10
CA ALA A 403 -9.80 5.46 15.98
C ALA A 403 -11.11 6.26 15.84
N ALA A 404 -12.05 5.79 15.02
CA ALA A 404 -13.38 6.38 14.91
C ALA A 404 -14.19 6.29 16.21
N SER A 405 -13.82 5.38 17.13
CA SER A 405 -14.51 5.16 18.40
C SER A 405 -13.98 6.02 19.56
N HIS A 406 -13.13 7.03 19.30
CA HIS A 406 -12.43 7.80 20.34
C HIS A 406 -13.31 8.74 21.17
N GLU A 407 -14.48 9.17 20.67
CA GLU A 407 -15.46 9.93 21.47
C GLU A 407 -16.64 9.06 21.94
N GLN A 408 -17.14 8.20 21.06
CA GLN A 408 -18.23 7.24 21.30
C GLN A 408 -17.99 5.99 20.48
N LEU A 409 -18.49 4.83 20.92
CA LEU A 409 -18.32 3.58 20.19
C LEU A 409 -18.95 3.67 18.78
N PHE A 410 -18.14 3.48 17.75
CA PHE A 410 -18.57 3.54 16.35
C PHE A 410 -18.26 2.21 15.65
N LEU A 411 -19.30 1.41 15.36
CA LEU A 411 -19.19 0.09 14.71
C LEU A 411 -20.16 -0.09 13.54
N ILE A 412 -20.63 1.01 12.95
CA ILE A 412 -21.55 0.98 11.80
C ILE A 412 -20.90 0.21 10.65
N ASN A 413 -21.64 -0.74 10.07
CA ASN A 413 -21.22 -1.62 8.98
C ASN A 413 -20.00 -2.50 9.26
N PHE A 414 -19.53 -2.61 10.52
CA PHE A 414 -18.38 -3.46 10.84
C PHE A 414 -18.60 -4.93 10.43
N ARG A 415 -19.83 -5.43 10.56
CA ARG A 415 -20.20 -6.80 10.20
C ARG A 415 -20.01 -7.12 8.72
N ASP A 416 -20.02 -6.13 7.83
CA ASP A 416 -19.72 -6.37 6.42
C ASP A 416 -18.28 -6.86 6.22
N TYR A 417 -17.35 -6.33 7.01
CA TYR A 417 -15.96 -6.78 7.03
C TYR A 417 -15.78 -8.14 7.69
N VAL A 418 -16.68 -8.54 8.60
CA VAL A 418 -16.68 -9.90 9.16
C VAL A 418 -17.10 -10.92 8.09
N THR A 419 -18.11 -10.58 7.29
CA THR A 419 -18.61 -11.49 6.25
C THR A 419 -17.72 -11.53 5.01
N ARG A 420 -17.11 -10.41 4.64
CA ARG A 420 -16.42 -10.24 3.34
C ARG A 420 -14.98 -9.77 3.45
N GLY A 421 -14.47 -9.55 4.65
CA GLY A 421 -13.14 -9.01 4.88
C GLY A 421 -12.31 -9.87 5.83
N PRO A 422 -11.14 -9.36 6.22
CA PRO A 422 -10.16 -10.13 6.98
C PRO A 422 -10.34 -10.00 8.51
N VAL A 423 -11.53 -9.65 9.00
CA VAL A 423 -11.80 -9.47 10.44
C VAL A 423 -12.83 -10.49 10.94
N SER A 424 -12.87 -10.73 12.25
CA SER A 424 -13.80 -11.68 12.88
C SER A 424 -14.82 -11.00 13.82
N LEU A 425 -15.72 -11.79 14.43
CA LEU A 425 -16.56 -11.29 15.53
C LEU A 425 -15.75 -11.01 16.80
N ASP A 426 -14.67 -11.75 17.05
CA ASP A 426 -13.78 -11.51 18.19
C ASP A 426 -13.07 -10.16 18.05
N ASP A 427 -12.69 -9.79 16.81
CA ASP A 427 -12.17 -8.47 16.49
C ASP A 427 -13.14 -7.34 16.88
N MET A 428 -14.44 -7.55 16.68
CA MET A 428 -15.47 -6.59 17.11
C MET A 428 -15.50 -6.44 18.64
N GLN A 429 -15.37 -7.56 19.37
CA GLN A 429 -15.32 -7.53 20.85
C GLN A 429 -14.03 -6.89 21.36
N ASN A 430 -12.91 -7.13 20.68
CA ASN A 430 -11.64 -6.50 21.01
C ASN A 430 -11.72 -4.97 20.87
N ILE A 431 -12.37 -4.45 19.82
CA ILE A 431 -12.60 -3.00 19.68
C ILE A 431 -13.42 -2.46 20.86
N LYS A 432 -14.48 -3.16 21.29
CA LYS A 432 -15.29 -2.73 22.43
C LYS A 432 -14.50 -2.65 23.73
N LYS A 433 -13.61 -3.61 23.99
CA LYS A 433 -12.69 -3.56 25.14
C LYS A 433 -11.69 -2.41 25.01
N LEU A 434 -11.16 -2.16 23.81
CA LEU A 434 -10.16 -1.11 23.60
C LEU A 434 -10.75 0.31 23.61
N ALA A 435 -12.01 0.47 23.21
CA ALA A 435 -12.66 1.78 23.06
C ALA A 435 -12.69 2.61 24.36
N PRO A 436 -13.02 2.06 25.55
CA PRO A 436 -12.91 2.80 26.81
C PRO A 436 -11.51 3.36 27.05
N LEU A 437 -10.44 2.64 26.67
CA LEU A 437 -9.05 3.06 26.93
C LEU A 437 -8.69 4.32 26.13
N ILE A 438 -8.99 4.32 24.83
CA ILE A 438 -8.75 5.49 23.97
C ILE A 438 -9.67 6.66 24.34
N GLN A 439 -10.92 6.41 24.72
CA GLN A 439 -11.87 7.45 25.15
C GLN A 439 -11.44 8.13 26.44
N ILE A 440 -10.97 7.37 27.44
CA ILE A 440 -10.42 7.92 28.68
C ILE A 440 -9.15 8.72 28.36
N ALA A 441 -8.22 8.15 27.59
CA ALA A 441 -6.99 8.83 27.20
C ALA A 441 -7.23 10.14 26.44
N HIS A 442 -8.16 10.14 25.48
CA HIS A 442 -8.56 11.35 24.74
C HIS A 442 -9.18 12.39 25.68
N SER A 443 -10.11 11.98 26.57
CA SER A 443 -10.74 12.90 27.54
C SER A 443 -9.71 13.57 28.47
N LEU A 444 -8.64 12.86 28.83
CA LEU A 444 -7.56 13.37 29.68
C LEU A 444 -6.63 14.38 29.00
N ASP A 445 -6.62 14.46 27.67
CA ASP A 445 -5.85 15.46 26.92
C ASP A 445 -6.70 16.27 25.93
N ARG A 446 -8.04 16.27 26.08
CA ARG A 446 -8.97 16.94 25.16
C ARG A 446 -8.73 18.45 25.06
N SER A 447 -8.27 19.06 26.16
CA SER A 447 -7.86 20.47 26.22
C SER A 447 -6.54 20.75 25.48
N ARG A 448 -5.82 19.70 25.03
CA ARG A 448 -4.49 19.73 24.40
C ARG A 448 -3.40 20.39 25.24
N SER A 449 -3.69 20.64 26.51
CA SER A 449 -2.84 21.38 27.43
C SER A 449 -1.66 20.56 27.96
N GLY A 450 -1.68 19.22 27.80
CA GLY A 450 -0.62 18.34 28.30
C GLY A 450 -0.50 18.35 29.83
N VAL A 451 -1.57 18.70 30.54
CA VAL A 451 -1.58 18.76 32.01
C VAL A 451 -1.39 17.38 32.63
N VAL A 452 -1.94 16.34 31.99
CA VAL A 452 -1.83 14.95 32.45
C VAL A 452 -0.53 14.35 31.90
N THR A 453 0.34 13.91 32.82
CA THR A 453 1.67 13.39 32.46
C THR A 453 1.79 11.88 32.65
N HIS A 454 1.07 11.29 33.61
CA HIS A 454 1.14 9.87 33.92
C HIS A 454 -0.15 9.35 34.56
N LEU A 455 -0.37 8.04 34.46
CA LEU A 455 -1.53 7.34 35.02
C LEU A 455 -1.08 6.14 35.85
N GLN A 456 -1.77 5.87 36.95
CA GLN A 456 -1.60 4.64 37.71
C GLN A 456 -2.97 4.04 38.01
N SER A 457 -3.17 2.80 37.60
CA SER A 457 -4.42 2.07 37.80
C SER A 457 -4.28 1.07 38.94
N ASN A 458 -5.25 1.06 39.85
CA ASN A 458 -5.38 0.08 40.92
C ASN A 458 -6.67 -0.70 40.72
N LEU A 459 -6.55 -2.02 40.60
CA LEU A 459 -7.68 -2.93 40.45
C LEU A 459 -8.07 -3.51 41.81
N SER A 460 -9.36 -3.43 42.13
CA SER A 460 -10.00 -4.16 43.22
C SER A 460 -11.09 -5.09 42.68
N ASP A 461 -11.73 -5.86 43.56
CA ASP A 461 -12.77 -6.82 43.18
C ASP A 461 -13.97 -6.17 42.48
N ASN A 462 -14.28 -4.90 42.76
CA ASN A 462 -15.46 -4.22 42.19
C ASN A 462 -15.14 -2.87 41.54
N THR A 463 -13.93 -2.33 41.74
CA THR A 463 -13.56 -1.01 41.25
C THR A 463 -12.24 -1.04 40.48
N CYS A 464 -12.17 -0.21 39.44
CA CYS A 464 -10.94 0.18 38.79
C CYS A 464 -10.70 1.64 39.13
N GLU A 465 -9.70 1.92 39.96
CA GLU A 465 -9.29 3.29 40.28
C GLU A 465 -8.15 3.71 39.34
N ILE A 466 -8.30 4.83 38.63
CA ILE A 466 -7.25 5.45 37.82
C ILE A 466 -6.82 6.75 38.50
N LYS A 467 -5.59 6.76 39.01
CA LYS A 467 -4.93 7.96 39.55
C LYS A 467 -4.27 8.74 38.42
N VAL A 468 -4.61 10.02 38.32
CA VAL A 468 -4.15 10.93 37.27
C VAL A 468 -3.10 11.88 37.83
N PHE A 469 -1.89 11.84 37.27
CA PHE A 469 -0.74 12.67 37.64
C PHE A 469 -0.50 13.79 36.62
N GLY A 470 0.10 14.90 37.07
CA GLY A 470 0.29 16.10 36.27
C GLY A 470 0.97 17.23 37.02
N ASN A 471 1.34 18.29 36.32
CA ASN A 471 2.06 19.43 36.90
C ASN A 471 1.15 20.63 37.21
N GLN A 472 -0.12 20.56 36.80
CA GLN A 472 -1.14 21.59 37.01
C GLN A 472 -2.45 20.96 37.49
N SER A 473 -3.45 21.81 37.77
CA SER A 473 -4.81 21.37 38.08
C SER A 473 -5.42 20.63 36.90
N ARG A 474 -6.01 19.46 37.17
CA ARG A 474 -6.54 18.52 36.16
C ARG A 474 -7.98 18.10 36.44
N ASP A 475 -8.70 18.93 37.20
CA ASP A 475 -10.07 18.66 37.63
C ASP A 475 -11.05 18.54 36.46
N LEU A 476 -10.83 19.30 35.40
CA LEU A 476 -11.68 19.28 34.21
C LEU A 476 -11.44 18.01 33.38
N GLU A 477 -10.18 17.63 33.19
CA GLU A 477 -9.75 16.41 32.50
C GLU A 477 -10.28 15.16 33.23
N ILE A 478 -10.14 15.10 34.56
CA ILE A 478 -10.70 14.01 35.38
C ILE A 478 -12.22 13.96 35.25
N ARG A 479 -12.89 15.12 35.28
CA ARG A 479 -14.36 15.19 35.16
C ARG A 479 -14.84 14.72 33.79
N ASP A 480 -14.14 15.10 32.71
CA ASP A 480 -14.50 14.65 31.36
C ASP A 480 -14.26 13.15 31.20
N ALA A 481 -13.10 12.64 31.65
CA ALA A 481 -12.79 11.22 31.63
C ALA A 481 -13.76 10.38 32.48
N SER A 482 -14.21 10.91 33.61
CA SER A 482 -15.19 10.24 34.49
C SER A 482 -16.54 10.01 33.82
N ARG A 483 -16.88 10.76 32.75
CA ARG A 483 -18.09 10.51 31.95
C ARG A 483 -18.07 9.17 31.22
N ARG A 484 -16.89 8.52 31.12
CA ARG A 484 -16.72 7.20 30.51
C ARG A 484 -16.99 6.04 31.48
N ALA A 485 -17.33 6.33 32.73
CA ALA A 485 -17.51 5.31 33.77
C ALA A 485 -18.60 4.29 33.43
N GLU A 486 -19.75 4.72 32.91
CA GLU A 486 -20.85 3.80 32.57
C GLU A 486 -20.44 2.81 31.48
N PHE A 487 -19.84 3.31 30.38
CA PHE A 487 -19.38 2.45 29.29
C PHE A 487 -18.24 1.52 29.74
N PHE A 488 -17.32 2.01 30.58
CA PHE A 488 -16.27 1.17 31.17
C PHE A 488 -16.85 0.04 32.03
N GLU A 489 -17.83 0.36 32.89
CA GLU A 489 -18.47 -0.64 33.76
C GLU A 489 -19.27 -1.68 32.96
N GLN A 490 -19.95 -1.25 31.89
CA GLN A 490 -20.64 -2.17 30.98
C GLN A 490 -19.69 -3.18 30.33
N GLU A 491 -18.51 -2.73 29.88
CA GLU A 491 -17.55 -3.60 29.18
C GLU A 491 -16.70 -4.45 30.13
N TYR A 492 -16.37 -3.96 31.33
CA TYR A 492 -15.44 -4.62 32.26
C TYR A 492 -16.07 -5.18 33.53
N GLY A 493 -17.34 -4.88 33.83
CA GLY A 493 -17.99 -5.31 35.08
C GLY A 493 -17.31 -4.76 36.33
N ARG A 494 -16.68 -3.58 36.21
CA ARG A 494 -15.95 -2.89 37.29
C ARG A 494 -16.33 -1.41 37.28
N LYS A 495 -16.66 -0.86 38.45
CA LYS A 495 -16.91 0.57 38.59
C LYS A 495 -15.64 1.36 38.36
N LEU A 496 -15.69 2.34 37.46
CA LEU A 496 -14.56 3.23 37.20
C LEU A 496 -14.55 4.39 38.19
N SER A 497 -13.41 4.63 38.84
CA SER A 497 -13.14 5.81 39.67
C SER A 497 -11.90 6.51 39.13
N ILE A 498 -12.01 7.76 38.68
CA ILE A 498 -10.86 8.55 38.21
C ILE A 498 -10.61 9.66 39.22
N VAL A 499 -9.41 9.67 39.81
CA VAL A 499 -9.06 10.56 40.92
C VAL A 499 -7.68 11.18 40.71
N LYS A 500 -7.36 12.24 41.48
CA LYS A 500 -6.02 12.82 41.49
C LYS A 500 -5.04 11.82 42.14
N GLY A 501 -3.89 11.64 41.49
CA GLY A 501 -2.78 10.82 41.98
C GLY A 501 -1.86 11.55 42.96
#